data_AF-A0A8J6TRE2-F1
#
_entry.id   AF-A0A8J6TRE2-F1
#
_cell.length_a   1.000
_cell.length_b   1.000
_cell.length_c   1.000
_cell.angle_alpha   90.00
_cell.angle_beta   90.00
_cell.angle_gamma   90.00
#
_symmetry.space_group_name_H-M   'P 1'
#
loop_
_entity.id
_entity.type
_entity.pdbx_description
1 polymer ?
#
loop_
_entity_poly.entity_id
_entity_poly.type
_entity_poly.pdbx_seq_one_letter_code
_entity_poly.pdbx_strand_id
1 'polypeptide(L)'
;MKLTSYFILAVWLCSSVVYSQNKIAIIGGGIAGVSAAHYLRQYDAGAQITLFEKEAILGGNAQTVAVTTISGEKCMIDIGPQYFTKGPWDDYLGFLKETIGMNAIRTETMAGTLLVQRQEENTPLIVTPLNGKFRGEKLGKLLKLKKFNTEAFNVYKNPEQWKTINVQQWVEQLDFTDQYKQEIIYPFLAASLGTTTEDIRKTSVVEIVSLFAFRKPKASNSFCIMQDGMGTLIQQVGNKLRTNGVKIETNAPVQSVKKNEKGYTVYYVRDGKIVSMEVDFVMMAVHADVAAKLVKDDPYFGMATMILEQLPYFEAHIVIHQDTNYINTEKPAFLNIYTNKENQLRFSTMNLSLISPRLNGIYKSWMPEEDTQRVKEKGLLLHETTFYHPLITPEFVAHLHELKVLSGKLEGICIIGGWTEGLETQNSAVVSAKRAVEVYKNWK
;
A
#
# COMPACT_ATOMS: atom_id res chain seq x y z
N MET A 1 61.99 -45.72 -33.14
CA MET A 1 60.79 -45.62 -32.28
C MET A 1 61.26 -45.03 -30.95
N LYS A 2 61.06 -43.72 -30.68
CA LYS A 2 59.85 -43.05 -30.15
C LYS A 2 59.34 -43.76 -28.86
N LEU A 3 59.12 -43.12 -27.71
CA LEU A 3 58.71 -41.74 -27.44
C LEU A 3 59.37 -41.18 -26.16
N THR A 4 59.77 -39.91 -26.24
CA THR A 4 60.04 -38.99 -25.14
C THR A 4 58.71 -38.42 -24.61
N SER A 5 58.49 -38.45 -23.30
CA SER A 5 57.33 -37.82 -22.65
C SER A 5 57.69 -36.42 -22.18
N TYR A 6 57.03 -35.41 -22.75
CA TYR A 6 57.06 -34.02 -22.29
C TYR A 6 55.94 -33.81 -21.26
N PHE A 7 56.29 -33.39 -20.05
CA PHE A 7 55.35 -32.85 -19.07
C PHE A 7 55.03 -31.40 -19.46
N ILE A 8 53.79 -31.13 -19.86
CA ILE A 8 53.28 -29.77 -20.07
C ILE A 8 52.65 -29.32 -18.75
N LEU A 9 53.27 -28.33 -18.10
CA LEU A 9 52.70 -27.63 -16.96
C LEU A 9 51.71 -26.58 -17.49
N ALA A 10 50.41 -26.83 -17.39
CA ALA A 10 49.39 -25.85 -17.73
C ALA A 10 49.23 -24.85 -16.58
N VAL A 11 49.75 -23.64 -16.76
CA VAL A 11 49.50 -22.50 -15.87
C VAL A 11 48.11 -21.95 -16.19
N TRP A 12 47.15 -22.21 -15.31
CA TRP A 12 45.84 -21.57 -15.32
C TRP A 12 46.01 -20.13 -14.82
N LEU A 13 46.08 -19.18 -15.75
CA LEU A 13 45.89 -17.76 -15.46
C LEU A 13 44.41 -17.55 -15.13
N CYS A 14 44.06 -17.62 -13.85
CA CYS A 14 42.80 -17.05 -13.35
C CYS A 14 42.86 -15.53 -13.53
N SER A 15 42.37 -15.04 -14.66
CA SER A 15 41.93 -13.67 -14.80
C SER A 15 40.75 -13.46 -13.85
N SER A 16 41.06 -13.02 -12.63
CA SER A 16 40.06 -12.44 -11.75
C SER A 16 39.59 -11.15 -12.41
N VAL A 17 38.48 -11.23 -13.14
CA VAL A 17 37.70 -10.04 -13.48
C VAL A 17 37.28 -9.45 -12.14
N VAL A 18 37.99 -8.42 -11.69
CA VAL A 18 37.57 -7.56 -10.60
C VAL A 18 36.34 -6.83 -11.12
N TYR A 19 35.17 -7.44 -10.96
CA TYR A 19 33.92 -6.69 -11.11
C TYR A 19 33.97 -5.60 -10.03
N SER A 20 34.01 -4.34 -10.44
CA SER A 20 33.72 -3.22 -9.55
C SER A 20 32.37 -3.52 -8.90
N GLN A 21 32.35 -3.75 -7.59
CA GLN A 21 31.12 -4.05 -6.87
C GLN A 21 30.36 -2.74 -6.68
N ASN A 22 29.31 -2.53 -7.47
CA ASN A 22 28.43 -1.38 -7.32
C ASN A 22 27.82 -1.37 -5.91
N LYS A 23 27.94 -0.24 -5.21
CA LYS A 23 27.36 0.01 -3.90
C LYS A 23 26.00 0.66 -4.08
N ILE A 24 24.99 0.07 -3.45
CA ILE A 24 23.61 0.47 -3.67
C ILE A 24 22.93 0.71 -2.32
N ALA A 25 22.34 1.90 -2.16
CA ALA A 25 21.46 2.20 -1.05
C ALA A 25 20.00 2.04 -1.47
N ILE A 26 19.23 1.28 -0.70
CA ILE A 26 17.77 1.22 -0.80
C ILE A 26 17.22 1.88 0.46
N ILE A 27 16.44 2.94 0.32
CA ILE A 27 15.94 3.73 1.44
C ILE A 27 14.46 3.42 1.62
N GLY A 28 14.11 2.74 2.72
CA GLY A 28 12.74 2.27 3.03
C GLY A 28 12.62 0.74 2.95
N GLY A 29 12.14 0.13 4.03
CA GLY A 29 11.98 -1.32 4.22
C GLY A 29 10.55 -1.84 4.05
N GLY A 30 9.70 -1.10 3.34
CA GLY A 30 8.38 -1.58 2.89
C GLY A 30 8.47 -2.55 1.70
N ILE A 31 7.32 -2.98 1.17
CA ILE A 31 7.23 -3.91 0.03
C ILE A 31 8.08 -3.48 -1.16
N ALA A 32 8.06 -2.19 -1.53
CA ALA A 32 8.87 -1.67 -2.64
C ALA A 32 10.37 -1.86 -2.40
N GLY A 33 10.87 -1.55 -1.21
CA GLY A 33 12.28 -1.68 -0.87
C GLY A 33 12.75 -3.13 -0.80
N VAL A 34 11.99 -4.01 -0.13
CA VAL A 34 12.37 -5.44 -0.03
C VAL A 34 12.27 -6.16 -1.36
N SER A 35 11.29 -5.81 -2.21
CA SER A 35 11.20 -6.38 -3.56
C SER A 35 12.29 -5.83 -4.49
N ALA A 36 12.67 -4.55 -4.36
CA ALA A 36 13.80 -3.98 -5.08
C ALA A 36 15.11 -4.69 -4.70
N ALA A 37 15.37 -4.89 -3.41
CA ALA A 37 16.53 -5.63 -2.93
C ALA A 37 16.57 -7.07 -3.48
N HIS A 38 15.41 -7.75 -3.51
CA HIS A 38 15.28 -9.11 -4.05
C HIS A 38 15.62 -9.17 -5.54
N TYR A 39 14.95 -8.37 -6.38
CA TYR A 39 15.17 -8.40 -7.82
C TYR A 39 16.56 -7.88 -8.22
N LEU A 40 17.09 -6.90 -7.49
CA LEU A 40 18.44 -6.40 -7.70
C LEU A 40 19.49 -7.46 -7.37
N ARG A 41 19.32 -8.20 -6.26
CA ARG A 41 20.21 -9.31 -5.91
C ARG A 41 20.15 -10.46 -6.93
N GLN A 42 18.97 -10.73 -7.52
CA GLN A 42 18.85 -11.71 -8.60
C GLN A 42 19.60 -11.28 -9.86
N TYR A 43 19.52 -9.99 -10.22
CA TYR A 43 20.16 -9.45 -11.41
C TYR A 43 21.68 -9.27 -11.23
N ASP A 44 22.10 -8.70 -10.11
CA ASP A 44 23.49 -8.37 -9.81
C ASP A 44 23.94 -8.98 -8.47
N ALA A 45 24.35 -10.25 -8.55
CA ALA A 45 24.86 -10.99 -7.39
C ALA A 45 26.12 -10.36 -6.78
N GLY A 46 26.86 -9.53 -7.54
CA GLY A 46 28.09 -8.86 -7.08
C GLY A 46 27.85 -7.53 -6.37
N ALA A 47 26.66 -6.92 -6.49
CA ALA A 47 26.37 -5.62 -5.90
C ALA A 47 26.39 -5.65 -4.35
N GLN A 48 26.91 -4.59 -3.74
CA GLN A 48 26.85 -4.36 -2.29
C GLN A 48 25.57 -3.58 -1.96
N ILE A 49 24.52 -4.30 -1.58
CA ILE A 49 23.19 -3.70 -1.31
C ILE A 49 23.05 -3.44 0.18
N THR A 50 22.79 -2.19 0.55
CA THR A 50 22.37 -1.80 1.91
C THR A 50 20.94 -1.24 1.87
N LEU A 51 20.02 -1.90 2.56
CA LEU A 51 18.66 -1.42 2.79
C LEU A 51 18.59 -0.72 4.14
N PHE A 52 18.10 0.52 4.16
CA PHE A 52 17.89 1.32 5.35
C PHE A 52 16.40 1.37 5.70
N GLU A 53 16.08 1.11 6.97
CA GLU A 53 14.74 1.22 7.53
C GLU A 53 14.81 2.06 8.81
N LYS A 54 13.93 3.07 8.91
CA LYS A 54 13.87 3.95 10.07
C LYS A 54 13.34 3.24 11.31
N GLU A 55 12.40 2.30 11.13
CA GLU A 55 11.78 1.56 12.21
C GLU A 55 12.64 0.35 12.64
N ALA A 56 12.29 -0.25 13.77
CA ALA A 56 12.98 -1.44 14.29
C ALA A 56 12.74 -2.71 13.45
N ILE A 57 11.68 -2.71 12.65
CA ILE A 57 11.25 -3.85 11.83
C ILE A 57 10.93 -3.38 10.41
N LEU A 58 11.07 -4.30 9.44
CA LEU A 58 10.63 -4.06 8.06
C LEU A 58 9.10 -4.04 7.98
N GLY A 59 8.53 -3.56 6.87
CA GLY A 59 7.11 -3.72 6.56
C GLY A 59 6.36 -2.46 6.17
N GLY A 60 6.76 -1.29 6.71
CA GLY A 60 6.04 -0.04 6.49
C GLY A 60 4.56 -0.19 6.88
N ASN A 61 3.66 0.02 5.93
CA ASN A 61 2.22 -0.09 6.14
C ASN A 61 1.73 -1.52 6.37
N ALA A 62 2.48 -2.54 5.92
CA ALA A 62 2.12 -3.94 6.11
C ALA A 62 2.47 -4.39 7.54
N GLN A 63 1.58 -4.04 8.46
CA GLN A 63 1.68 -4.36 9.88
C GLN A 63 0.65 -5.42 10.26
N THR A 64 1.09 -6.38 11.06
CA THR A 64 0.25 -7.41 11.66
C THR A 64 0.34 -7.32 13.17
N VAL A 65 -0.82 -7.27 13.83
CA VAL A 65 -0.91 -7.16 15.29
C VAL A 65 -1.56 -8.41 15.87
N ALA A 66 -1.05 -8.85 17.02
CA ALA A 66 -1.68 -9.92 17.79
C ALA A 66 -2.72 -9.29 18.72
N VAL A 67 -3.97 -9.73 18.61
CA VAL A 67 -5.05 -9.30 19.51
C VAL A 67 -5.68 -10.50 20.21
N THR A 68 -6.43 -10.23 21.27
CA THR A 68 -7.24 -11.24 21.97
C THR A 68 -8.71 -10.99 21.64
N THR A 69 -9.41 -12.02 21.16
CA THR A 69 -10.86 -11.95 20.87
C THR A 69 -11.68 -11.93 22.15
N ILE A 70 -12.98 -11.68 22.02
CA ILE A 70 -13.93 -11.77 23.13
C ILE A 70 -14.01 -13.19 23.74
N SER A 71 -13.62 -14.22 22.99
CA SER A 71 -13.53 -15.62 23.46
C SER A 71 -12.21 -15.92 24.20
N GLY A 72 -11.28 -14.96 24.30
CA GLY A 72 -9.96 -15.15 24.90
C GLY A 72 -8.92 -15.77 23.96
N GLU A 73 -9.26 -15.96 22.69
CA GLU A 73 -8.36 -16.55 21.69
C GLU A 73 -7.44 -15.47 21.10
N LYS A 74 -6.17 -15.82 20.88
CA LYS A 74 -5.23 -14.92 20.21
C LYS A 74 -5.37 -15.06 18.69
N CYS A 75 -5.44 -13.95 17.97
CA CYS A 75 -5.43 -13.95 16.52
C CYS A 75 -4.57 -12.83 15.94
N MET A 76 -4.05 -13.07 14.73
CA MET A 76 -3.26 -12.10 13.98
C MET A 76 -4.16 -11.31 13.03
N ILE A 77 -4.02 -9.99 13.04
CA ILE A 77 -4.80 -9.07 12.22
C ILE A 77 -3.87 -8.15 11.45
N ASP A 78 -4.06 -8.07 10.14
CA ASP A 78 -3.42 -7.05 9.32
C ASP A 78 -4.16 -5.71 9.46
N ILE A 79 -3.49 -4.73 10.07
CA ILE A 79 -4.07 -3.41 10.33
C ILE A 79 -3.94 -2.47 9.12
N GLY A 80 -2.91 -2.65 8.30
CA GLY A 80 -2.80 -1.96 7.01
C GLY A 80 -3.37 -2.80 5.86
N PRO A 81 -2.58 -3.10 4.82
CA PRO A 81 -2.99 -3.95 3.72
C PRO A 81 -3.29 -5.38 4.20
N GLN A 82 -4.46 -5.90 3.83
CA GLN A 82 -4.98 -7.18 4.34
C GLN A 82 -5.38 -8.18 3.25
N TYR A 83 -5.81 -7.70 2.08
CA TYR A 83 -6.36 -8.55 1.03
C TYR A 83 -5.69 -8.33 -0.31
N PHE A 84 -5.63 -9.38 -1.13
CA PHE A 84 -5.20 -9.34 -2.52
C PHE A 84 -5.92 -10.44 -3.32
N THR A 85 -5.79 -10.44 -4.65
CA THR A 85 -6.40 -11.44 -5.53
C THR A 85 -5.56 -11.70 -6.77
N LYS A 86 -5.74 -12.85 -7.40
CA LYS A 86 -5.21 -13.12 -8.75
C LYS A 86 -5.72 -12.08 -9.76
N GLY A 87 -4.91 -11.79 -10.76
CA GLY A 87 -5.10 -10.72 -11.74
C GLY A 87 -4.39 -9.44 -11.29
N PRO A 88 -5.08 -8.50 -10.61
CA PRO A 88 -4.45 -7.22 -10.25
C PRO A 88 -3.23 -7.31 -9.30
N TRP A 89 -2.99 -8.45 -8.63
CA TRP A 89 -1.81 -8.69 -7.79
C TRP A 89 -0.84 -9.75 -8.33
N ASP A 90 -0.82 -10.02 -9.64
CA ASP A 90 0.01 -11.10 -10.19
C ASP A 90 1.52 -10.87 -9.99
N ASP A 91 2.03 -9.63 -10.05
CA ASP A 91 3.44 -9.35 -9.75
C ASP A 91 3.75 -9.59 -8.28
N TYR A 92 2.87 -9.17 -7.38
CA TYR A 92 3.00 -9.43 -5.96
C TYR A 92 2.97 -10.93 -5.64
N LEU A 93 2.06 -11.69 -6.27
CA LEU A 93 2.01 -13.16 -6.13
C LEU A 93 3.29 -13.82 -6.66
N GLY A 94 3.83 -13.34 -7.77
CA GLY A 94 5.12 -13.78 -8.31
C GLY A 94 6.27 -13.53 -7.32
N PHE A 95 6.33 -12.32 -6.76
CA PHE A 95 7.30 -11.95 -5.74
C PHE A 95 7.22 -12.85 -4.49
N LEU A 96 6.01 -13.11 -3.97
CA LEU A 96 5.82 -14.02 -2.84
C LEU A 96 6.28 -15.45 -3.17
N LYS A 97 5.93 -15.94 -4.37
CA LYS A 97 6.32 -17.28 -4.84
C LYS A 97 7.85 -17.45 -4.88
N GLU A 98 8.58 -16.45 -5.34
CA GLU A 98 10.05 -16.49 -5.45
C GLU A 98 10.77 -16.31 -4.11
N THR A 99 10.13 -15.64 -3.14
CA THR A 99 10.73 -15.33 -1.85
C THR A 99 10.40 -16.38 -0.80
N ILE A 100 9.17 -16.42 -0.32
CA ILE A 100 8.74 -17.23 0.82
C ILE A 100 7.86 -18.42 0.40
N GLY A 101 7.52 -18.49 -0.88
CA GLY A 101 6.63 -19.52 -1.43
C GLY A 101 5.16 -19.21 -1.19
N MET A 102 4.29 -20.10 -1.68
CA MET A 102 2.83 -19.91 -1.66
C MET A 102 2.13 -20.57 -0.47
N ASN A 103 2.87 -21.31 0.36
CA ASN A 103 2.30 -22.14 1.43
C ASN A 103 1.62 -21.33 2.54
N ALA A 104 2.00 -20.06 2.72
CA ALA A 104 1.41 -19.17 3.70
C ALA A 104 0.13 -18.44 3.22
N ILE A 105 -0.22 -18.57 1.94
CA ILE A 105 -1.41 -17.90 1.38
C ILE A 105 -2.65 -18.74 1.68
N ARG A 106 -3.68 -18.09 2.21
CA ARG A 106 -5.01 -18.66 2.44
C ARG A 106 -6.07 -17.84 1.71
N THR A 107 -7.29 -18.35 1.69
CA THR A 107 -8.43 -17.67 1.10
C THR A 107 -9.50 -17.45 2.15
N GLU A 108 -10.01 -16.23 2.27
CA GLU A 108 -11.18 -15.89 3.08
C GLU A 108 -12.28 -15.32 2.17
N THR A 109 -13.54 -15.60 2.49
CA THR A 109 -14.70 -15.04 1.77
C THR A 109 -15.30 -13.92 2.59
N MET A 110 -15.40 -12.74 2.00
CA MET A 110 -15.99 -11.58 2.63
C MET A 110 -17.49 -11.51 2.31
N ALA A 111 -18.32 -11.17 3.31
CA ALA A 111 -19.77 -11.13 3.15
C ALA A 111 -20.27 -10.12 2.09
N GLY A 112 -19.45 -9.16 1.66
CA GLY A 112 -19.79 -8.18 0.63
C GLY A 112 -20.96 -7.27 1.00
N THR A 113 -21.30 -7.17 2.29
CA THR A 113 -22.39 -6.37 2.81
C THR A 113 -21.95 -4.98 3.22
N LEU A 114 -22.81 -4.00 2.96
CA LEU A 114 -22.61 -2.63 3.41
C LEU A 114 -23.88 -2.09 4.06
N LEU A 115 -23.69 -1.13 4.96
CA LEU A 115 -24.74 -0.36 5.60
C LEU A 115 -24.30 1.10 5.70
N VAL A 116 -25.20 2.03 5.37
CA VAL A 116 -24.99 3.47 5.60
C VAL A 116 -26.04 3.96 6.59
N GLN A 117 -25.57 4.58 7.66
CA GLN A 117 -26.38 5.12 8.75
C GLN A 117 -26.08 6.60 8.93
N ARG A 118 -27.13 7.42 9.03
CA ARG A 118 -27.01 8.83 9.38
C ARG A 118 -27.26 9.01 10.88
N GLN A 119 -26.52 9.92 11.48
CA GLN A 119 -26.67 10.32 12.87
C GLN A 119 -28.11 10.68 13.21
N GLU A 120 -28.57 10.23 14.38
CA GLU A 120 -29.93 10.43 14.93
C GLU A 120 -31.08 9.79 14.12
N GLU A 121 -30.78 9.00 13.09
CA GLU A 121 -31.77 8.19 12.41
C GLU A 121 -31.80 6.76 12.95
N ASN A 122 -32.99 6.25 13.27
CA ASN A 122 -33.13 4.87 13.73
C ASN A 122 -33.11 3.83 12.59
N THR A 123 -33.32 4.27 11.35
CA THR A 123 -33.35 3.39 10.17
C THR A 123 -32.17 3.69 9.26
N PRO A 124 -31.37 2.68 8.85
CA PRO A 124 -30.29 2.88 7.90
C PRO A 124 -30.79 3.45 6.57
N LEU A 125 -29.99 4.35 5.99
CA LEU A 125 -30.23 4.89 4.66
C LEU A 125 -30.17 3.77 3.61
N ILE A 126 -29.20 2.87 3.71
CA ILE A 126 -29.14 1.66 2.89
C ILE A 126 -28.55 0.51 3.71
N VAL A 127 -28.99 -0.69 3.40
CA VAL A 127 -28.37 -1.96 3.81
C VAL A 127 -28.38 -2.87 2.58
N THR A 128 -27.37 -3.71 2.41
CA THR A 128 -27.32 -4.72 1.34
C THR A 128 -27.52 -6.13 1.87
N PRO A 129 -27.99 -7.07 1.01
CA PRO A 129 -28.26 -8.45 1.40
C PRO A 129 -27.05 -9.17 1.97
N LEU A 130 -27.24 -9.92 3.07
CA LEU A 130 -26.19 -10.71 3.70
C LEU A 130 -26.25 -12.15 3.24
N ASN A 131 -25.17 -12.67 2.64
CA ASN A 131 -25.09 -14.03 2.10
C ASN A 131 -26.27 -14.35 1.15
N GLY A 132 -26.65 -13.37 0.32
CA GLY A 132 -27.76 -13.47 -0.63
C GLY A 132 -29.16 -13.36 -0.01
N LYS A 133 -29.29 -13.18 1.31
CA LYS A 133 -30.56 -13.08 2.01
C LYS A 133 -30.97 -11.62 2.23
N PHE A 134 -32.20 -11.29 1.84
CA PHE A 134 -32.83 -10.00 2.12
C PHE A 134 -33.32 -9.93 3.57
N ARG A 135 -33.18 -8.75 4.18
CA ARG A 135 -33.45 -8.41 5.60
C ARG A 135 -34.18 -7.06 5.72
N GLY A 136 -35.00 -6.73 4.73
CA GLY A 136 -35.75 -5.47 4.68
C GLY A 136 -35.05 -4.34 3.91
N GLU A 137 -34.12 -4.68 3.01
CA GLU A 137 -33.51 -3.74 2.07
C GLU A 137 -34.56 -3.22 1.08
N LYS A 138 -34.48 -1.93 0.73
CA LYS A 138 -35.36 -1.32 -0.28
C LYS A 138 -34.80 -1.60 -1.69
N LEU A 139 -35.52 -2.39 -2.49
CA LEU A 139 -35.08 -2.82 -3.83
C LEU A 139 -34.65 -1.65 -4.74
N GLY A 140 -35.38 -0.54 -4.72
CA GLY A 140 -35.03 0.66 -5.49
C GLY A 140 -33.64 1.23 -5.14
N LYS A 141 -33.23 1.19 -3.87
CA LYS A 141 -31.88 1.62 -3.45
C LYS A 141 -30.80 0.64 -3.92
N LEU A 142 -31.08 -0.66 -3.86
CA LEU A 142 -30.16 -1.69 -4.38
C LEU A 142 -29.96 -1.60 -5.89
N LEU A 143 -31.01 -1.31 -6.65
CA LEU A 143 -30.92 -1.08 -8.10
C LEU A 143 -30.08 0.15 -8.42
N LYS A 144 -30.22 1.25 -7.66
CA LYS A 144 -29.36 2.43 -7.79
C LYS A 144 -27.90 2.13 -7.48
N LEU A 145 -27.61 1.39 -6.41
CA LEU A 145 -26.25 0.96 -6.07
C LEU A 145 -25.65 0.06 -7.18
N LYS A 146 -26.45 -0.85 -7.74
CA LYS A 146 -26.04 -1.66 -8.89
C LYS A 146 -25.73 -0.81 -10.12
N LYS A 147 -26.58 0.18 -10.43
CA LYS A 147 -26.33 1.15 -11.52
C LYS A 147 -25.00 1.88 -11.29
N PHE A 148 -24.77 2.38 -10.08
CA PHE A 148 -23.51 3.04 -9.71
C PHE A 148 -22.29 2.12 -9.92
N ASN A 149 -22.35 0.87 -9.46
CA ASN A 149 -21.27 -0.10 -9.68
C ASN A 149 -21.01 -0.41 -11.16
N THR A 150 -22.06 -0.38 -12.01
CA THR A 150 -21.89 -0.48 -13.47
C THR A 150 -21.13 0.71 -14.03
N GLU A 151 -21.45 1.94 -13.61
CA GLU A 151 -20.74 3.13 -14.05
C GLU A 151 -19.27 3.13 -13.58
N ALA A 152 -19.01 2.75 -12.34
CA ALA A 152 -17.65 2.57 -11.83
C ALA A 152 -16.87 1.52 -12.62
N PHE A 153 -17.52 0.41 -13.01
CA PHE A 153 -16.92 -0.62 -13.87
C PHE A 153 -16.60 -0.08 -15.27
N ASN A 154 -17.45 0.79 -15.83
CA ASN A 154 -17.20 1.42 -17.13
C ASN A 154 -15.96 2.34 -17.08
N VAL A 155 -15.80 3.13 -16.02
CA VAL A 155 -14.59 3.94 -15.79
C VAL A 155 -13.37 3.03 -15.70
N TYR A 156 -13.42 1.99 -14.86
CA TYR A 156 -12.33 1.03 -14.69
C TYR A 156 -11.91 0.35 -16.00
N LYS A 157 -12.86 0.07 -16.90
CA LYS A 157 -12.56 -0.56 -18.20
C LYS A 157 -12.02 0.42 -19.24
N ASN A 158 -12.21 1.72 -19.06
CA ASN A 158 -11.82 2.75 -20.03
C ASN A 158 -11.05 3.91 -19.35
N PRO A 159 -9.99 3.65 -18.56
CA PRO A 159 -9.38 4.65 -17.68
C PRO A 159 -8.84 5.88 -18.44
N GLU A 160 -8.37 5.70 -19.68
CA GLU A 160 -7.85 6.79 -20.51
C GLU A 160 -8.85 7.92 -20.78
N GLN A 161 -10.16 7.60 -20.83
CA GLN A 161 -11.21 8.60 -21.04
C GLN A 161 -11.43 9.49 -19.80
N TRP A 162 -10.91 9.06 -18.65
CA TRP A 162 -11.24 9.63 -17.34
C TRP A 162 -10.00 10.14 -16.57
N LYS A 163 -8.80 10.05 -17.15
CA LYS A 163 -7.53 10.32 -16.45
C LYS A 163 -7.36 11.74 -15.90
N THR A 164 -8.10 12.72 -16.44
CA THR A 164 -8.10 14.12 -15.97
C THR A 164 -9.32 14.47 -15.12
N ILE A 165 -10.19 13.49 -14.83
CA ILE A 165 -11.48 13.72 -14.20
C ILE A 165 -11.41 13.36 -12.71
N ASN A 166 -11.87 14.27 -11.86
CA ASN A 166 -12.03 13.99 -10.44
C ASN A 166 -13.40 13.38 -10.11
N VAL A 167 -13.55 12.89 -8.89
CA VAL A 167 -14.79 12.25 -8.42
C VAL A 167 -15.98 13.19 -8.48
N GLN A 168 -15.82 14.47 -8.11
CA GLN A 168 -16.93 15.42 -8.15
C GLN A 168 -17.48 15.58 -9.57
N GLN A 169 -16.61 15.85 -10.54
CA GLN A 169 -16.97 16.01 -11.94
C GLN A 169 -17.64 14.75 -12.49
N TRP A 170 -17.17 13.56 -12.10
CA TRP A 170 -17.79 12.29 -12.50
C TRP A 170 -19.17 12.10 -11.88
N VAL A 171 -19.30 12.25 -10.56
CA VAL A 171 -20.54 12.02 -9.82
C VAL A 171 -21.64 13.02 -10.22
N GLU A 172 -21.27 14.26 -10.55
CA GLU A 172 -22.21 15.26 -11.08
C GLU A 172 -22.87 14.82 -12.40
N GLN A 173 -22.12 14.16 -13.29
CA GLN A 173 -22.62 13.64 -14.57
C GLN A 173 -23.51 12.39 -14.43
N LEU A 174 -23.51 11.73 -13.26
CA LEU A 174 -24.31 10.53 -13.06
C LEU A 174 -25.79 10.87 -12.90
N ASP A 175 -26.64 10.06 -13.53
CA ASP A 175 -28.10 10.12 -13.44
C ASP A 175 -28.61 9.52 -12.10
N PHE A 176 -28.39 10.29 -11.03
CA PHE A 176 -28.91 10.12 -9.68
C PHE A 176 -29.38 11.47 -9.13
N THR A 177 -30.33 11.44 -8.18
CA THR A 177 -30.72 12.66 -7.45
C THR A 177 -29.56 13.16 -6.58
N ASP A 178 -29.47 14.47 -6.37
CA ASP A 178 -28.44 15.07 -5.50
C ASP A 178 -28.48 14.47 -4.09
N GLN A 179 -29.68 14.23 -3.57
CA GLN A 179 -29.84 13.53 -2.29
C GLN A 179 -29.12 12.17 -2.28
N TYR A 180 -29.26 11.33 -3.31
CA TYR A 180 -28.61 10.02 -3.34
C TYR A 180 -27.09 10.14 -3.51
N LYS A 181 -26.62 11.14 -4.26
CA LYS A 181 -25.19 11.43 -4.40
C LYS A 181 -24.58 11.77 -3.03
N GLN A 182 -25.22 12.68 -2.28
CA GLN A 182 -24.75 13.15 -0.97
C GLN A 182 -24.90 12.10 0.14
N GLU A 183 -26.01 11.36 0.17
CA GLU A 183 -26.31 10.42 1.25
C GLU A 183 -25.61 9.07 1.10
N ILE A 184 -25.32 8.62 -0.13
CA ILE A 184 -24.85 7.25 -0.41
C ILE A 184 -23.53 7.24 -1.16
N ILE A 185 -23.43 7.92 -2.31
CA ILE A 185 -22.27 7.78 -3.21
C ILE A 185 -21.01 8.38 -2.59
N TYR A 186 -21.04 9.65 -2.17
CA TYR A 186 -19.85 10.29 -1.59
C TYR A 186 -19.40 9.60 -0.29
N PRO A 187 -20.28 9.27 0.69
CA PRO A 187 -19.87 8.52 1.88
C PRO A 187 -19.31 7.13 1.57
N PHE A 188 -19.87 6.42 0.57
CA PHE A 188 -19.34 5.12 0.15
C PHE A 188 -17.93 5.23 -0.42
N LEU A 189 -17.69 6.19 -1.31
CA LEU A 189 -16.37 6.42 -1.89
C LEU A 189 -15.36 6.85 -0.81
N ALA A 190 -15.75 7.77 0.08
CA ALA A 190 -14.93 8.24 1.19
C ALA A 190 -14.52 7.08 2.12
N ALA A 191 -15.50 6.25 2.50
CA ALA A 191 -15.27 5.07 3.34
C ALA A 191 -14.41 3.99 2.65
N SER A 192 -14.46 3.90 1.32
CA SER A 192 -13.65 2.93 0.56
C SER A 192 -12.16 3.29 0.54
N LEU A 193 -11.83 4.58 0.59
CA LEU A 193 -10.46 5.09 0.67
C LEU A 193 -10.01 5.39 2.11
N GLY A 194 -10.96 5.53 3.05
CA GLY A 194 -10.67 5.91 4.44
C GLY A 194 -10.38 7.40 4.60
N THR A 195 -11.03 8.25 3.80
CA THR A 195 -10.80 9.71 3.77
C THR A 195 -12.09 10.50 4.03
N THR A 196 -12.03 11.83 4.02
CA THR A 196 -13.19 12.70 4.21
C THR A 196 -14.05 12.76 2.94
N THR A 197 -15.32 13.14 3.10
CA THR A 197 -16.23 13.44 1.99
C THR A 197 -15.86 14.70 1.20
N GLU A 198 -14.97 15.54 1.73
CA GLU A 198 -14.39 16.68 1.01
C GLU A 198 -13.24 16.22 0.12
N ASP A 199 -12.29 15.46 0.67
CA ASP A 199 -11.11 15.03 -0.08
C ASP A 199 -11.45 14.00 -1.15
N ILE A 200 -12.43 13.13 -0.88
CA ILE A 200 -12.87 12.15 -1.87
C ILE A 200 -13.34 12.81 -3.18
N ARG A 201 -13.87 14.04 -3.13
CA ARG A 201 -14.33 14.79 -4.31
C ARG A 201 -13.19 15.20 -5.23
N LYS A 202 -12.02 15.47 -4.64
CA LYS A 202 -10.80 15.96 -5.32
C LYS A 202 -10.03 14.80 -5.98
N THR A 203 -10.18 13.58 -5.47
CA THR A 203 -9.49 12.38 -5.97
C THR A 203 -9.79 12.09 -7.45
N SER A 204 -8.83 11.50 -8.14
CA SER A 204 -8.96 10.95 -9.48
C SER A 204 -10.03 9.86 -9.50
N VAL A 205 -10.95 9.94 -10.46
CA VAL A 205 -12.00 8.93 -10.61
C VAL A 205 -11.42 7.56 -10.97
N VAL A 206 -10.36 7.53 -11.77
CA VAL A 206 -9.70 6.28 -12.21
C VAL A 206 -9.13 5.52 -11.02
N GLU A 207 -8.50 6.24 -10.09
CA GLU A 207 -7.83 5.64 -8.95
C GLU A 207 -8.83 5.11 -7.92
N ILE A 208 -9.87 5.89 -7.60
CA ILE A 208 -10.88 5.45 -6.62
C ILE A 208 -11.68 4.25 -7.13
N VAL A 209 -12.04 4.18 -8.42
CA VAL A 209 -12.79 3.01 -8.93
C VAL A 209 -11.91 1.79 -9.00
N SER A 210 -10.59 1.95 -9.21
CA SER A 210 -9.64 0.83 -9.26
C SER A 210 -9.56 0.06 -7.94
N LEU A 211 -9.94 0.67 -6.81
CA LEU A 211 -10.01 0.00 -5.50
C LEU A 211 -11.09 -1.09 -5.41
N PHE A 212 -12.19 -0.99 -6.17
CA PHE A 212 -13.32 -1.89 -6.00
C PHE A 212 -13.94 -2.42 -7.31
N ALA A 213 -13.81 -1.68 -8.41
CA ALA A 213 -14.45 -2.00 -9.69
C ALA A 213 -13.66 -3.01 -10.54
N PHE A 214 -12.46 -3.44 -10.12
CA PHE A 214 -11.73 -4.52 -10.80
C PHE A 214 -12.52 -5.85 -10.85
N ARG A 215 -13.54 -5.98 -9.99
CA ARG A 215 -14.45 -7.11 -9.95
C ARG A 215 -15.69 -6.81 -10.79
N LYS A 216 -16.04 -7.74 -11.67
CA LYS A 216 -17.40 -7.75 -12.24
C LYS A 216 -18.41 -7.82 -11.07
N PRO A 217 -19.58 -7.17 -11.16
CA PRO A 217 -20.64 -7.22 -10.13
C PRO A 217 -21.17 -8.63 -9.74
N LYS A 218 -20.66 -9.69 -10.37
CA LYS A 218 -20.99 -11.11 -10.10
C LYS A 218 -19.76 -11.95 -9.69
N ALA A 219 -18.61 -11.33 -9.43
CA ALA A 219 -17.38 -12.04 -9.09
C ALA A 219 -17.42 -12.60 -7.66
N SER A 220 -16.55 -13.58 -7.39
CA SER A 220 -16.37 -14.12 -6.04
C SER A 220 -15.91 -13.03 -5.06
N ASN A 221 -16.44 -13.07 -3.84
CA ASN A 221 -15.96 -12.25 -2.71
C ASN A 221 -14.82 -12.94 -1.94
N SER A 222 -14.18 -13.95 -2.53
CA SER A 222 -12.99 -14.58 -1.98
C SER A 222 -11.75 -13.72 -2.25
N PHE A 223 -10.95 -13.52 -1.22
CA PHE A 223 -9.66 -12.84 -1.28
C PHE A 223 -8.57 -13.73 -0.73
N CYS A 224 -7.37 -13.55 -1.27
CA CYS A 224 -6.17 -14.08 -0.66
C CYS A 224 -5.81 -13.25 0.57
N ILE A 225 -5.42 -13.96 1.63
CA ILE A 225 -4.84 -13.41 2.85
C ILE A 225 -3.55 -14.17 3.16
N MET A 226 -2.77 -13.61 4.08
CA MET A 226 -1.60 -14.29 4.63
C MET A 226 -1.95 -14.92 5.97
N GLN A 227 -1.67 -16.21 6.14
CA GLN A 227 -2.05 -16.95 7.35
C GLN A 227 -1.53 -16.30 8.64
N ASP A 228 -0.26 -15.88 8.63
CA ASP A 228 0.41 -15.27 9.77
C ASP A 228 0.41 -13.73 9.70
N GLY A 229 -0.38 -13.16 8.79
CA GLY A 229 -0.42 -11.74 8.45
C GLY A 229 0.73 -11.27 7.56
N MET A 230 0.52 -10.18 6.82
CA MET A 230 1.49 -9.66 5.85
C MET A 230 2.78 -9.16 6.50
N GLY A 231 2.70 -8.56 7.69
CA GLY A 231 3.87 -8.02 8.38
C GLY A 231 4.89 -9.10 8.74
N THR A 232 4.42 -10.27 9.20
CA THR A 232 5.26 -11.44 9.49
C THR A 232 6.05 -11.89 8.28
N LEU A 233 5.45 -11.85 7.10
CA LEU A 233 6.10 -12.31 5.87
C LEU A 233 7.18 -11.36 5.39
N ILE A 234 6.99 -10.05 5.57
CA ILE A 234 8.04 -9.10 5.20
C ILE A 234 9.28 -9.32 6.07
N GLN A 235 9.12 -9.74 7.33
CA GLN A 235 10.25 -10.19 8.14
C GLN A 235 10.92 -11.44 7.55
N GLN A 236 10.13 -12.42 7.09
CA GLN A 236 10.67 -13.63 6.46
C GLN A 236 11.43 -13.31 5.16
N VAL A 237 10.90 -12.42 4.32
CA VAL A 237 11.60 -11.90 3.13
C VAL A 237 12.90 -11.23 3.55
N GLY A 238 12.88 -10.35 4.55
CA GLY A 238 14.07 -9.68 5.07
C GLY A 238 15.14 -10.66 5.55
N ASN A 239 14.76 -11.73 6.24
CA ASN A 239 15.68 -12.78 6.66
C ASN A 239 16.31 -13.50 5.47
N LYS A 240 15.51 -13.86 4.45
CA LYS A 240 16.03 -14.45 3.20
C LYS A 240 17.02 -13.51 2.50
N LEU A 241 16.71 -12.21 2.45
CA LEU A 241 17.60 -11.19 1.87
C LEU A 241 18.94 -11.10 2.63
N ARG A 242 18.92 -11.13 3.97
CA ARG A 242 20.14 -11.17 4.79
C ARG A 242 20.98 -12.40 4.47
N THR A 243 20.37 -13.58 4.39
CA THR A 243 21.06 -14.81 4.00
C THR A 243 21.65 -14.72 2.59
N ASN A 244 21.01 -13.97 1.69
CA ASN A 244 21.49 -13.69 0.33
C ASN A 244 22.44 -12.48 0.25
N GLY A 245 23.04 -12.06 1.37
CA GLY A 245 24.08 -11.02 1.40
C GLY A 245 23.58 -9.59 1.20
N VAL A 246 22.28 -9.31 1.39
CA VAL A 246 21.79 -7.94 1.51
C VAL A 246 22.00 -7.46 2.94
N LYS A 247 22.67 -6.33 3.10
CA LYS A 247 22.82 -5.67 4.41
C LYS A 247 21.53 -4.91 4.72
N ILE A 248 20.93 -5.15 5.88
CA ILE A 248 19.70 -4.48 6.31
C ILE A 248 19.96 -3.76 7.63
N GLU A 249 19.84 -2.44 7.60
CA GLU A 249 20.03 -1.52 8.72
C GLU A 249 18.67 -1.02 9.19
N THR A 250 18.15 -1.60 10.27
CA THR A 250 16.94 -1.12 10.98
C THR A 250 17.31 -0.09 12.05
N ASN A 251 16.35 0.69 12.54
CA ASN A 251 16.62 1.86 13.41
C ASN A 251 17.64 2.83 12.80
N ALA A 252 17.67 2.90 11.46
CA ALA A 252 18.66 3.65 10.71
C ALA A 252 17.99 4.70 9.81
N PRO A 253 17.29 5.70 10.39
CA PRO A 253 16.61 6.71 9.60
C PRO A 253 17.64 7.51 8.78
N VAL A 254 17.49 7.43 7.45
CA VAL A 254 18.21 8.30 6.53
C VAL A 254 17.76 9.74 6.75
N GLN A 255 18.71 10.66 6.81
CA GLN A 255 18.50 12.09 7.05
C GLN A 255 18.64 12.90 5.77
N SER A 256 19.57 12.52 4.89
CA SER A 256 19.75 13.19 3.60
C SER A 256 20.50 12.32 2.60
N VAL A 257 20.26 12.56 1.32
CA VAL A 257 21.01 12.00 0.18
C VAL A 257 21.57 13.17 -0.61
N LYS A 258 22.88 13.19 -0.83
CA LYS A 258 23.56 14.25 -1.59
C LYS A 258 24.32 13.65 -2.77
N LYS A 259 24.29 14.31 -3.92
CA LYS A 259 25.12 13.97 -5.06
C LYS A 259 26.57 14.37 -4.79
N ASN A 260 27.50 13.55 -5.21
CA ASN A 260 28.93 13.85 -5.21
C ASN A 260 29.56 13.44 -6.55
N GLU A 261 30.88 13.63 -6.68
CA GLU A 261 31.61 13.35 -7.94
C GLU A 261 31.57 11.87 -8.37
N LYS A 262 31.37 10.94 -7.43
CA LYS A 262 31.45 9.49 -7.65
C LYS A 262 30.09 8.78 -7.58
N GLY A 263 29.03 9.50 -7.27
CA GLY A 263 27.70 8.94 -7.02
C GLY A 263 26.98 9.76 -5.95
N TYR A 264 26.71 9.13 -4.81
CA TYR A 264 25.90 9.70 -3.75
C TYR A 264 26.46 9.42 -2.35
N THR A 265 26.31 10.40 -1.46
CA THR A 265 26.53 10.24 -0.03
C THR A 265 25.18 10.14 0.68
N VAL A 266 24.94 9.02 1.36
CA VAL A 266 23.76 8.79 2.19
C VAL A 266 24.10 9.04 3.65
N TYR A 267 23.46 10.01 4.27
CA TYR A 267 23.61 10.33 5.70
C TYR A 267 22.46 9.71 6.48
N TYR A 268 22.76 8.93 7.51
CA TYR A 268 21.76 8.22 8.32
C TYR A 268 22.19 8.15 9.78
N VAL A 269 21.23 7.90 10.67
CA VAL A 269 21.52 7.73 12.10
C VAL A 269 21.89 6.28 12.39
N ARG A 270 22.96 6.06 13.16
CA ARG A 270 23.28 4.78 13.78
C ARG A 270 23.78 5.04 15.20
N ASP A 271 23.25 4.32 16.18
CA ASP A 271 23.60 4.46 17.61
C ASP A 271 23.53 5.91 18.11
N GLY A 272 22.49 6.64 17.67
CA GLY A 272 22.26 8.05 18.02
C GLY A 272 23.21 9.05 17.36
N LYS A 273 24.06 8.63 16.42
CA LYS A 273 25.01 9.49 15.70
C LYS A 273 24.71 9.52 14.21
N ILE A 274 24.92 10.66 13.57
CA ILE A 274 24.87 10.77 12.11
C ILE A 274 26.17 10.18 11.54
N VAL A 275 26.02 9.21 10.66
CA VAL A 275 27.09 8.57 9.89
C VAL A 275 26.77 8.68 8.40
N SER A 276 27.76 8.46 7.55
CA SER A 276 27.58 8.50 6.09
C SER A 276 28.03 7.21 5.41
N MET A 277 27.50 6.98 4.21
CA MET A 277 27.90 5.90 3.30
C MET A 277 27.96 6.44 1.87
N GLU A 278 29.08 6.19 1.20
CA GLU A 278 29.25 6.44 -0.23
C GLU A 278 28.68 5.28 -1.04
N VAL A 279 27.81 5.60 -2.00
CA VAL A 279 27.14 4.64 -2.87
C VAL A 279 27.12 5.14 -4.31
N ASP A 280 27.10 4.19 -5.25
CA ASP A 280 27.07 4.49 -6.68
C ASP A 280 25.63 4.66 -7.17
N PHE A 281 24.67 3.96 -6.53
CA PHE A 281 23.25 3.99 -6.89
C PHE A 281 22.32 4.11 -5.68
N VAL A 282 21.23 4.86 -5.82
CA VAL A 282 20.21 5.04 -4.77
C VAL A 282 18.82 4.66 -5.27
N MET A 283 18.10 3.83 -4.52
CA MET A 283 16.68 3.56 -4.71
C MET A 283 15.89 4.13 -3.53
N MET A 284 15.06 5.14 -3.77
CA MET A 284 14.23 5.77 -2.74
C MET A 284 12.86 5.09 -2.70
N ALA A 285 12.65 4.19 -1.74
CA ALA A 285 11.41 3.45 -1.49
C ALA A 285 10.62 4.07 -0.31
N VAL A 286 10.47 5.39 -0.33
CA VAL A 286 9.76 6.18 0.69
C VAL A 286 8.61 6.97 0.05
N HIS A 287 7.75 7.57 0.86
CA HIS A 287 6.71 8.49 0.38
C HIS A 287 7.32 9.73 -0.28
N ALA A 288 6.56 10.42 -1.13
CA ALA A 288 7.06 11.57 -1.87
C ALA A 288 7.51 12.71 -0.95
N ASP A 289 6.77 12.99 0.12
CA ASP A 289 7.11 14.03 1.10
C ASP A 289 8.41 13.70 1.85
N VAL A 290 8.63 12.43 2.17
CA VAL A 290 9.89 11.94 2.75
C VAL A 290 11.01 12.05 1.73
N ALA A 291 10.78 11.64 0.48
CA ALA A 291 11.78 11.75 -0.57
C ALA A 291 12.22 13.21 -0.76
N ALA A 292 11.29 14.16 -0.83
CA ALA A 292 11.57 15.60 -0.89
C ALA A 292 12.47 16.03 0.27
N LYS A 293 12.10 15.67 1.51
CA LYS A 293 12.89 16.01 2.71
C LYS A 293 14.31 15.47 2.67
N LEU A 294 14.54 14.29 2.10
CA LEU A 294 15.86 13.67 2.02
C LEU A 294 16.78 14.33 1.00
N VAL A 295 16.23 14.98 -0.03
CA VAL A 295 17.03 15.53 -1.16
C VAL A 295 17.03 17.05 -1.24
N LYS A 296 16.16 17.74 -0.48
CA LYS A 296 15.94 19.20 -0.57
C LYS A 296 17.18 20.09 -0.44
N ASP A 297 18.18 19.65 0.33
CA ASP A 297 19.35 20.46 0.66
C ASP A 297 20.46 20.40 -0.42
N ASP A 298 20.26 19.61 -1.47
CA ASP A 298 21.20 19.48 -2.58
C ASP A 298 20.58 20.07 -3.87
N PRO A 299 21.18 21.15 -4.42
CA PRO A 299 20.66 21.83 -5.62
C PRO A 299 20.48 20.92 -6.84
N TYR A 300 21.20 19.80 -6.93
CA TYR A 300 21.03 18.83 -8.00
C TYR A 300 19.58 18.30 -8.07
N PHE A 301 18.89 18.24 -6.94
CA PHE A 301 17.51 17.76 -6.84
C PHE A 301 16.47 18.87 -6.78
N GLY A 302 16.81 20.13 -7.08
CA GLY A 302 15.90 21.27 -6.92
C GLY A 302 14.53 21.05 -7.60
N MET A 303 14.53 20.69 -8.89
CA MET A 303 13.28 20.41 -9.62
C MET A 303 12.54 19.18 -9.09
N ALA A 304 13.26 18.13 -8.67
CA ALA A 304 12.64 16.91 -8.14
C ALA A 304 11.96 17.21 -6.80
N THR A 305 12.62 17.97 -5.93
CA THR A 305 12.08 18.44 -4.64
C THR A 305 10.79 19.22 -4.85
N MET A 306 10.80 20.20 -5.76
CA MET A 306 9.62 21.01 -6.07
C MET A 306 8.43 20.14 -6.50
N ILE A 307 8.64 19.15 -7.38
CA ILE A 307 7.57 18.26 -7.85
C ILE A 307 7.09 17.32 -6.73
N LEU A 308 8.01 16.73 -5.97
CA LEU A 308 7.68 15.81 -4.87
C LEU A 308 6.83 16.48 -3.79
N GLU A 309 7.04 17.78 -3.52
CA GLU A 309 6.24 18.56 -2.58
C GLU A 309 4.80 18.82 -3.06
N GLN A 310 4.51 18.64 -4.35
CA GLN A 310 3.16 18.75 -4.92
C GLN A 310 2.36 17.44 -4.91
N LEU A 311 2.86 16.39 -4.24
CA LEU A 311 2.23 15.08 -4.15
C LEU A 311 1.62 14.89 -2.74
N PRO A 312 0.37 15.33 -2.51
CA PRO A 312 -0.24 15.34 -1.18
C PRO A 312 -0.50 13.94 -0.63
N TYR A 313 -0.46 13.84 0.70
CA TYR A 313 -0.89 12.68 1.48
C TYR A 313 -1.97 13.12 2.47
N PHE A 314 -2.87 12.21 2.82
CA PHE A 314 -3.81 12.38 3.92
C PHE A 314 -3.57 11.32 5.00
N GLU A 315 -3.95 11.67 6.22
CA GLU A 315 -3.83 10.81 7.39
C GLU A 315 -5.03 9.87 7.50
N ALA A 316 -4.78 8.58 7.73
CA ALA A 316 -5.78 7.58 8.04
C ALA A 316 -5.50 6.96 9.41
N HIS A 317 -6.34 7.33 10.39
CA HIS A 317 -6.29 6.76 11.72
C HIS A 317 -7.11 5.48 11.79
N ILE A 318 -6.44 4.36 12.06
CA ILE A 318 -7.03 3.03 12.05
C ILE A 318 -7.00 2.41 13.44
N VAL A 319 -8.17 1.95 13.89
CA VAL A 319 -8.37 1.40 15.22
C VAL A 319 -8.90 -0.03 15.12
N ILE A 320 -8.27 -0.95 15.86
CA ILE A 320 -8.78 -2.30 16.12
C ILE A 320 -9.41 -2.31 17.50
N HIS A 321 -10.68 -2.71 17.60
CA HIS A 321 -11.44 -2.64 18.84
C HIS A 321 -12.54 -3.70 18.91
N GLN A 322 -13.22 -3.75 20.07
CA GLN A 322 -14.36 -4.64 20.34
C GLN A 322 -15.67 -3.89 20.64
N ASP A 323 -15.66 -2.55 20.53
CA ASP A 323 -16.85 -1.73 20.77
C ASP A 323 -17.93 -1.88 19.68
N THR A 324 -19.09 -2.44 20.07
CA THR A 324 -20.25 -2.67 19.20
C THR A 324 -20.99 -1.39 18.81
N ASN A 325 -20.70 -0.24 19.44
CA ASN A 325 -21.33 1.05 19.09
C ASN A 325 -20.92 1.56 17.70
N TYR A 326 -19.86 1.01 17.10
CA TYR A 326 -19.37 1.39 15.77
C TYR A 326 -19.83 0.42 14.66
N ILE A 327 -20.76 -0.49 14.96
CA ILE A 327 -21.43 -1.36 13.98
C ILE A 327 -22.94 -1.38 14.22
N ASN A 328 -23.71 -1.81 13.21
CA ASN A 328 -25.13 -2.10 13.42
C ASN A 328 -25.33 -3.57 13.83
N THR A 329 -25.83 -3.81 15.04
CA THR A 329 -26.05 -5.17 15.59
C THR A 329 -27.34 -5.83 15.12
N GLU A 330 -28.37 -5.04 14.78
CA GLU A 330 -29.66 -5.56 14.27
C GLU A 330 -29.56 -6.00 12.80
N LYS A 331 -28.82 -5.25 12.00
CA LYS A 331 -28.54 -5.50 10.58
C LYS A 331 -27.03 -5.54 10.35
N PRO A 332 -26.35 -6.65 10.74
CA PRO A 332 -24.92 -6.78 10.54
C PRO A 332 -24.53 -6.55 9.09
N ALA A 333 -23.51 -5.73 8.88
CA ALA A 333 -22.88 -5.48 7.60
C ALA A 333 -21.37 -5.55 7.76
N PHE A 334 -20.69 -6.01 6.71
CA PHE A 334 -19.25 -6.08 6.68
C PHE A 334 -18.65 -4.68 6.71
N LEU A 335 -19.13 -3.76 5.87
CA LEU A 335 -18.76 -2.34 5.91
C LEU A 335 -19.90 -1.51 6.50
N ASN A 336 -19.63 -0.83 7.62
CA ASN A 336 -20.57 0.06 8.29
C ASN A 336 -20.08 1.49 8.06
N ILE A 337 -20.90 2.33 7.47
CA ILE A 337 -20.59 3.72 7.13
C ILE A 337 -21.50 4.60 7.97
N TYR A 338 -20.93 5.47 8.78
CA TYR A 338 -21.67 6.37 9.65
C TYR A 338 -21.40 7.83 9.27
N THR A 339 -22.47 8.58 9.03
CA THR A 339 -22.40 9.99 8.63
C THR A 339 -23.08 10.91 9.65
N ASN A 340 -22.64 12.18 9.72
CA ASN A 340 -23.35 13.21 10.46
C ASN A 340 -24.63 13.68 9.73
N LYS A 341 -25.34 14.66 10.30
CA LYS A 341 -26.58 15.23 9.72
C LYS A 341 -26.34 15.87 8.35
N GLU A 342 -25.15 16.37 8.11
CA GLU A 342 -24.69 17.00 6.87
C GLU A 342 -24.16 15.98 5.84
N ASN A 343 -24.36 14.67 6.09
CA ASN A 343 -23.89 13.54 5.28
C ASN A 343 -22.37 13.46 5.11
N GLN A 344 -21.60 14.10 6.00
CA GLN A 344 -20.14 13.94 6.04
C GLN A 344 -19.79 12.63 6.74
N LEU A 345 -18.78 11.91 6.22
CA LEU A 345 -18.30 10.69 6.85
C LEU A 345 -17.73 11.02 8.24
N ARG A 346 -18.24 10.35 9.27
CA ARG A 346 -17.69 10.42 10.63
C ARG A 346 -16.73 9.27 10.88
N PHE A 347 -17.15 8.05 10.56
CA PHE A 347 -16.30 6.87 10.61
C PHE A 347 -16.79 5.78 9.66
N SER A 348 -15.90 4.86 9.32
CA SER A 348 -16.25 3.59 8.69
C SER A 348 -15.69 2.43 9.50
N THR A 349 -16.42 1.32 9.56
CA THR A 349 -16.05 0.15 10.37
C THR A 349 -16.24 -1.13 9.57
N MET A 350 -15.16 -1.88 9.45
CA MET A 350 -15.16 -3.26 9.01
C MET A 350 -15.52 -4.19 10.18
N ASN A 351 -16.64 -4.91 10.05
CA ASN A 351 -17.00 -5.99 10.94
C ASN A 351 -16.28 -7.28 10.54
N LEU A 352 -15.12 -7.55 11.16
CA LEU A 352 -14.29 -8.69 10.82
C LEU A 352 -14.91 -10.03 11.23
N SER A 353 -15.89 -10.02 12.14
CA SER A 353 -16.64 -11.23 12.52
C SER A 353 -17.43 -11.84 11.37
N LEU A 354 -17.70 -11.07 10.30
CA LEU A 354 -18.36 -11.56 9.08
C LEU A 354 -17.41 -12.20 8.07
N ILE A 355 -16.15 -12.43 8.44
CA ILE A 355 -15.13 -13.03 7.56
C ILE A 355 -14.79 -14.45 8.01
N SER A 356 -14.51 -14.61 9.30
CA SER A 356 -14.04 -15.86 9.88
C SER A 356 -14.36 -15.93 11.37
N PRO A 357 -14.69 -17.12 11.91
CA PRO A 357 -14.90 -17.30 13.35
C PRO A 357 -13.72 -16.83 14.20
N ARG A 358 -12.48 -16.90 13.68
CA ARG A 358 -11.25 -16.44 14.39
C ARG A 358 -11.24 -14.93 14.68
N LEU A 359 -12.11 -14.15 14.03
CA LEU A 359 -12.22 -12.69 14.13
C LEU A 359 -13.53 -12.27 14.83
N ASN A 360 -14.15 -13.19 15.56
CA ASN A 360 -15.39 -12.91 16.27
C ASN A 360 -15.19 -11.80 17.32
N GLY A 361 -16.09 -10.80 17.30
CA GLY A 361 -16.05 -9.63 18.17
C GLY A 361 -14.98 -8.58 17.82
N ILE A 362 -14.32 -8.71 16.66
CA ILE A 362 -13.28 -7.77 16.23
C ILE A 362 -13.81 -6.81 15.17
N TYR A 363 -13.54 -5.52 15.39
CA TYR A 363 -13.88 -4.42 14.50
C TYR A 363 -12.63 -3.63 14.12
N LYS A 364 -12.56 -3.21 12.86
CA LYS A 364 -11.49 -2.37 12.31
C LYS A 364 -12.10 -1.10 11.74
N SER A 365 -11.74 0.05 12.28
CA SER A 365 -12.37 1.31 11.92
C SER A 365 -11.40 2.39 11.50
N TRP A 366 -11.86 3.24 10.60
CA TRP A 366 -11.30 4.55 10.28
C TRP A 366 -12.13 5.58 11.03
N MET A 367 -11.57 6.16 12.08
CA MET A 367 -12.32 7.01 13.01
C MET A 367 -11.46 8.17 13.55
N PRO A 368 -12.09 9.31 13.90
CA PRO A 368 -11.39 10.44 14.49
C PRO A 368 -10.93 10.13 15.92
N GLU A 369 -9.95 10.89 16.40
CA GLU A 369 -9.37 10.75 17.74
C GLU A 369 -10.41 10.79 18.87
N GLU A 370 -11.46 11.61 18.72
CA GLU A 370 -12.56 11.69 19.68
C GLU A 370 -13.24 10.32 19.88
N ASP A 371 -13.47 9.58 18.79
CA ASP A 371 -14.10 8.27 18.83
C ASP A 371 -13.13 7.20 19.34
N THR A 372 -11.85 7.29 19.00
CA THR A 372 -10.80 6.42 19.54
C THR A 372 -10.69 6.54 21.05
N GLN A 373 -10.72 7.76 21.58
CA GLN A 373 -10.66 8.00 23.02
C GLN A 373 -11.86 7.41 23.75
N ARG A 374 -13.08 7.47 23.18
CA ARG A 374 -14.27 6.81 23.73
C ARG A 374 -14.12 5.29 23.79
N VAL A 375 -13.54 4.68 22.76
CA VAL A 375 -13.25 3.22 22.73
C VAL A 375 -12.23 2.85 23.83
N LYS A 376 -11.20 3.69 24.00
CA LYS A 376 -10.14 3.51 25.01
C LYS A 376 -10.68 3.63 26.43
N GLU A 377 -11.53 4.61 26.71
CA GLU A 377 -12.16 4.81 28.03
C GLU A 377 -13.04 3.63 28.46
N LYS A 378 -13.65 2.93 27.50
CA LYS A 378 -14.39 1.69 27.76
C LYS A 378 -13.50 0.46 27.95
N GLY A 379 -12.19 0.59 27.75
CA GLY A 379 -11.25 -0.54 27.79
C GLY A 379 -11.41 -1.52 26.62
N LEU A 380 -11.96 -1.08 25.49
CA LEU A 380 -12.28 -1.92 24.32
C LEU A 380 -11.30 -1.72 23.15
N LEU A 381 -10.28 -0.87 23.34
CA LEU A 381 -9.20 -0.66 22.38
C LEU A 381 -8.24 -1.84 22.39
N LEU A 382 -7.98 -2.42 21.22
CA LEU A 382 -7.00 -3.50 21.05
C LEU A 382 -5.69 -2.99 20.44
N HIS A 383 -5.79 -2.07 19.47
CA HIS A 383 -4.64 -1.44 18.83
C HIS A 383 -5.08 -0.18 18.06
N GLU A 384 -4.17 0.79 17.91
CA GLU A 384 -4.36 1.98 17.06
C GLU A 384 -3.08 2.26 16.28
N THR A 385 -3.22 2.74 15.04
CA THR A 385 -2.10 3.15 14.21
C THR A 385 -2.52 4.24 13.24
N THR A 386 -1.54 4.93 12.69
CA THR A 386 -1.75 5.98 11.69
C THR A 386 -0.95 5.67 10.45
N PHE A 387 -1.62 5.66 9.30
CA PHE A 387 -0.99 5.58 7.99
C PHE A 387 -1.19 6.88 7.22
N TYR A 388 -0.30 7.13 6.28
CA TYR A 388 -0.39 8.24 5.35
C TYR A 388 -0.60 7.68 3.95
N HIS A 389 -1.72 8.04 3.32
CA HIS A 389 -2.08 7.58 1.98
C HIS A 389 -1.96 8.73 0.98
N PRO A 390 -1.48 8.48 -0.25
CA PRO A 390 -1.45 9.52 -1.26
C PRO A 390 -2.88 9.97 -1.60
N LEU A 391 -3.12 11.27 -1.58
CA LEU A 391 -4.36 11.85 -2.09
C LEU A 391 -4.22 12.01 -3.61
N ILE A 392 -4.51 10.93 -4.35
CA ILE A 392 -4.25 10.90 -5.79
C ILE A 392 -5.34 11.68 -6.54
N THR A 393 -5.14 12.98 -6.72
CA THR A 393 -5.97 13.85 -7.58
C THR A 393 -5.50 13.80 -9.04
N PRO A 394 -6.26 14.34 -10.02
CA PRO A 394 -5.74 14.54 -11.38
C PRO A 394 -4.43 15.33 -11.43
N GLU A 395 -4.28 16.34 -10.56
CA GLU A 395 -3.05 17.13 -10.42
C GLU A 395 -1.89 16.29 -9.86
N PHE A 396 -2.15 15.43 -8.86
CA PHE A 396 -1.16 14.45 -8.38
C PHE A 396 -0.65 13.59 -9.55
N VAL A 397 -1.55 13.07 -10.38
CA VAL A 397 -1.19 12.23 -11.53
C VAL A 397 -0.35 13.01 -12.55
N ALA A 398 -0.68 14.28 -12.80
CA ALA A 398 0.09 15.14 -13.68
C ALA A 398 1.52 15.38 -13.15
N HIS A 399 1.67 15.74 -11.87
CA HIS A 399 2.98 15.91 -11.23
C HIS A 399 3.77 14.59 -11.18
N LEU A 400 3.10 13.46 -10.96
CA LEU A 400 3.75 12.14 -11.02
C LEU A 400 4.32 11.85 -12.41
N HIS A 401 3.61 12.24 -13.48
CA HIS A 401 4.13 12.12 -14.84
C HIS A 401 5.37 13.00 -15.06
N GLU A 402 5.34 14.25 -14.59
CA GLU A 402 6.51 15.15 -14.63
C GLU A 402 7.71 14.57 -13.87
N LEU A 403 7.45 14.01 -12.68
CA LEU A 403 8.47 13.34 -11.87
C LEU A 403 9.07 12.14 -12.60
N LYS A 404 8.26 11.33 -13.30
CA LYS A 404 8.75 10.20 -14.10
C LYS A 404 9.67 10.66 -15.23
N VAL A 405 9.31 11.73 -15.94
CA VAL A 405 10.14 12.33 -17.00
C VAL A 405 11.44 12.88 -16.43
N LEU A 406 11.39 13.57 -15.30
CA LEU A 406 12.58 14.12 -14.64
C LEU A 406 13.50 13.01 -14.10
N SER A 407 12.93 11.99 -13.47
CA SER A 407 13.69 10.87 -12.90
C SER A 407 14.49 10.12 -13.97
N GLY A 408 14.00 10.06 -15.21
CA GLY A 408 14.75 9.51 -16.35
C GLY A 408 16.02 10.31 -16.72
N LYS A 409 16.18 11.53 -16.20
CA LYS A 409 17.37 12.38 -16.39
C LYS A 409 18.31 12.36 -15.18
N LEU A 410 17.91 11.77 -14.06
CA LEU A 410 18.74 11.67 -12.87
C LEU A 410 19.59 10.39 -12.96
N GLU A 411 20.90 10.55 -13.13
CA GLU A 411 21.80 9.40 -13.23
C GLU A 411 22.03 8.75 -11.87
N GLY A 412 21.92 7.43 -11.76
CA GLY A 412 22.29 6.70 -10.54
C GLY A 412 21.29 6.80 -9.39
N ILE A 413 20.07 7.30 -9.61
CA ILE A 413 19.03 7.36 -8.59
C ILE A 413 17.66 7.10 -9.18
N CYS A 414 16.80 6.40 -8.43
CA CYS A 414 15.41 6.22 -8.80
C CYS A 414 14.48 6.29 -7.58
N ILE A 415 13.26 6.80 -7.83
CA ILE A 415 12.19 6.87 -6.84
C ILE A 415 11.18 5.77 -7.14
N ILE A 416 10.85 4.98 -6.12
CA ILE A 416 9.95 3.83 -6.18
C ILE A 416 8.97 3.84 -5.01
N GLY A 417 7.91 3.06 -5.15
CA GLY A 417 6.79 3.04 -4.21
C GLY A 417 5.50 2.73 -4.96
N GLY A 418 4.51 2.18 -4.25
CA GLY A 418 3.20 1.92 -4.85
C GLY A 418 2.58 3.19 -5.44
N TRP A 419 2.72 4.32 -4.72
CA TRP A 419 2.29 5.64 -5.16
C TRP A 419 2.92 6.10 -6.49
N THR A 420 4.09 5.57 -6.88
CA THR A 420 4.72 5.94 -8.17
C THR A 420 4.03 5.32 -9.37
N GLU A 421 3.11 4.38 -9.16
CA GLU A 421 2.38 3.70 -10.24
C GLU A 421 0.86 3.97 -10.21
N GLY A 422 0.44 5.06 -9.54
CA GLY A 422 -0.97 5.37 -9.30
C GLY A 422 -1.42 4.75 -7.99
N LEU A 423 -2.51 3.96 -8.01
CA LEU A 423 -3.09 3.35 -6.82
C LEU A 423 -2.04 2.60 -6.00
N GLU A 424 -1.90 3.00 -4.75
CA GLU A 424 -0.94 2.39 -3.83
C GLU A 424 -1.42 1.01 -3.37
N THR A 425 -0.75 -0.02 -3.86
CA THR A 425 -1.00 -1.42 -3.54
C THR A 425 0.33 -2.15 -3.37
N GLN A 426 0.28 -3.36 -2.81
CA GLN A 426 1.43 -4.26 -2.77
C GLN A 426 1.90 -4.61 -4.18
N ASN A 427 0.98 -4.71 -5.15
CA ASN A 427 1.34 -4.98 -6.54
C ASN A 427 2.09 -3.82 -7.18
N SER A 428 1.56 -2.60 -7.09
CA SER A 428 2.23 -1.41 -7.62
C SER A 428 3.59 -1.18 -6.97
N ALA A 429 3.74 -1.50 -5.68
CA ALA A 429 5.04 -1.48 -5.02
C ALA A 429 6.05 -2.45 -5.66
N VAL A 430 5.66 -3.69 -5.94
CA VAL A 430 6.50 -4.68 -6.62
C VAL A 430 6.77 -4.30 -8.09
N VAL A 431 5.80 -3.75 -8.80
CA VAL A 431 5.98 -3.23 -10.18
C VAL A 431 7.01 -2.11 -10.20
N SER A 432 6.92 -1.16 -9.26
CA SER A 432 7.89 -0.06 -9.15
C SER A 432 9.31 -0.57 -8.86
N ALA A 433 9.44 -1.64 -8.07
CA ALA A 433 10.73 -2.28 -7.80
C ALA A 433 11.33 -2.94 -9.05
N LYS A 434 10.53 -3.64 -9.86
CA LYS A 434 10.99 -4.19 -11.15
C LYS A 434 11.45 -3.08 -12.09
N ARG A 435 10.69 -1.98 -12.18
CA ARG A 435 11.08 -0.77 -12.94
C ARG A 435 12.42 -0.22 -12.48
N ALA A 436 12.68 -0.14 -11.17
CA ALA A 436 13.97 0.32 -10.64
C ALA A 436 15.14 -0.57 -11.06
N VAL A 437 14.96 -1.89 -11.16
CA VAL A 437 16.02 -2.78 -11.66
C VAL A 437 16.31 -2.50 -13.15
N GLU A 438 15.30 -2.16 -13.96
CA GLU A 438 15.54 -1.72 -15.35
C GLU A 438 16.30 -0.38 -15.41
N VAL A 439 16.01 0.57 -14.51
CA VAL A 439 16.79 1.81 -14.41
C VAL A 439 18.24 1.51 -14.01
N TYR A 440 18.45 0.62 -13.04
CA TYR A 440 19.79 0.20 -12.63
C TYR A 440 20.56 -0.48 -13.76
N LYS A 441 19.91 -1.36 -14.53
CA LYS A 441 20.48 -2.03 -15.72
C LYS A 441 20.97 -1.05 -16.78
N ASN A 442 20.22 0.03 -17.00
CA ASN A 442 20.57 1.04 -18.00
C ASN A 442 21.67 1.99 -17.51
N TRP A 443 21.81 2.14 -16.19
CA TRP A 443 22.85 2.95 -15.57
C TRP A 443 24.21 2.24 -15.52
N LYS A 444 24.20 0.92 -15.26
CA LYS A 444 25.40 0.06 -15.23
C LYS A 444 25.92 -0.22 -16.63
#